data_AF-A0A953EUN2-F1
#
_entry.id   AF-A0A953EUN2-F1
#
_cell.length_a   1.000
_cell.length_b   1.000
_cell.length_c   1.000
_cell.angle_alpha   90.00
_cell.angle_beta   90.00
_cell.angle_gamma   90.00
#
_symmetry.space_group_name_H-M   'P 1'
#
loop_
_entity.id
_entity.type
_entity.pdbx_description
1 polymer ?
#
loop_
_entity_poly.entity_id
_entity_poly.type
_entity_poly.pdbx_seq_one_letter_code
_entity_poly.pdbx_strand_id
1 'polypeptide(L)'
;MSKRPSLIRSLSLGAVALALPLTGCGDDKADDAADSASPATTEAPAFDAFCQAVIAADAAANALSGPDDPTPEAIESVKAAFEAVESAAPEEIATEVATMVKTGSERLESETGEPGEGFAEAAKTTYGFVEDNCGFGTLAVTAKDYSYDGMPADMAEGASLVTLKNAGTELHEMVFVRVNDDVTESTDELLALPEEEAMSKVELKGTIVAMPGETTQSTVDLEAGRYLVACFIPVGLTPESMASGAEPEGPPHFTQGMVHDLTID
;
A
#
# COMPACT_ATOMS: atom_id res chain seq x y z
N MET A 1 24.31 -27.43 4.98
CA MET A 1 24.49 -25.97 4.87
C MET A 1 23.22 -25.45 4.22
N SER A 2 22.24 -25.10 5.06
CA SER A 2 20.91 -24.67 4.62
C SER A 2 21.03 -23.25 4.08
N LYS A 3 20.83 -23.05 2.78
CA LYS A 3 20.50 -21.72 2.25
C LYS A 3 19.15 -21.36 2.86
N ARG A 4 19.12 -20.41 3.78
CA ARG A 4 17.87 -19.79 4.23
C ARG A 4 17.28 -19.01 3.05
N PRO A 5 15.96 -19.06 2.81
CA PRO A 5 15.34 -18.25 1.77
C PRO A 5 15.56 -16.78 2.10
N SER A 6 15.97 -16.01 1.09
CA SER A 6 16.23 -14.58 1.16
C SER A 6 14.89 -13.87 1.17
N LEU A 7 14.34 -13.56 2.35
CA LEU A 7 13.09 -12.81 2.49
C LEU A 7 13.22 -11.34 2.00
N ILE A 8 14.44 -10.85 1.76
CA ILE A 8 14.70 -9.44 1.49
C ILE A 8 15.27 -9.25 0.08
N ARG A 9 14.43 -9.57 -0.90
CA ARG A 9 14.55 -9.02 -2.26
C ARG A 9 13.20 -8.55 -2.82
N SER A 10 12.21 -8.37 -1.94
CA SER A 10 10.95 -7.72 -2.25
C SER A 10 11.18 -6.22 -2.42
N LEU A 11 11.22 -5.80 -3.68
CA LEU A 11 11.39 -4.44 -4.14
C LEU A 11 10.13 -3.60 -3.81
N SER A 12 9.91 -3.22 -2.55
CA SER A 12 8.70 -2.48 -2.15
C SER A 12 8.63 -1.08 -2.78
N LEU A 13 7.52 -0.77 -3.48
CA LEU A 13 7.37 0.37 -4.41
C LEU A 13 7.42 1.81 -3.84
N GLY A 14 7.72 2.05 -2.56
CA GLY A 14 7.25 3.28 -1.89
C GLY A 14 8.26 4.16 -1.14
N ALA A 15 9.50 4.34 -1.58
CA ALA A 15 10.50 5.12 -0.84
C ALA A 15 11.05 6.33 -1.63
N VAL A 16 10.55 7.55 -1.38
CA VAL A 16 11.25 8.81 -1.76
C VAL A 16 11.37 9.65 -0.51
N ALA A 17 12.59 10.02 -0.11
CA ALA A 17 12.80 10.94 1.00
C ALA A 17 12.25 12.36 0.69
N LEU A 18 11.19 12.81 1.37
CA LEU A 18 10.72 14.20 1.26
C LEU A 18 10.77 14.96 2.60
N ALA A 19 11.80 15.80 2.75
CA ALA A 19 11.90 16.74 3.85
C ALA A 19 11.01 17.98 3.61
N LEU A 20 9.86 18.05 4.28
CA LEU A 20 8.99 19.23 4.27
C LEU A 20 9.38 20.22 5.39
N PRO A 21 9.52 21.53 5.10
CA PRO A 21 9.66 22.55 6.13
C PRO A 21 8.31 22.92 6.74
N LEU A 22 8.27 22.98 8.07
CA LEU A 22 7.15 23.49 8.87
C LEU A 22 7.04 25.02 8.73
N THR A 23 5.95 25.49 8.11
CA THR A 23 5.41 26.85 8.26
C THR A 23 3.89 26.67 8.30
N GLY A 24 3.10 27.11 9.27
CA GLY A 24 3.17 28.24 10.18
C GLY A 24 1.78 28.90 10.13
N CYS A 25 1.07 28.94 11.25
CA CYS A 25 -0.36 29.29 11.38
C CYS A 25 -0.78 30.64 10.77
N GLY A 26 -2.03 30.70 10.29
CA GLY A 26 -2.80 31.93 10.07
C GLY A 26 -4.30 31.63 10.20
N ASP A 27 -4.95 32.27 11.17
CA ASP A 27 -6.36 32.14 11.56
C ASP A 27 -7.09 33.44 11.16
N ASP A 28 -8.27 33.38 10.52
CA ASP A 28 -9.44 34.22 10.88
C ASP A 28 -10.71 33.94 10.03
N LYS A 29 -11.78 33.60 10.77
CA LYS A 29 -13.24 33.88 10.66
C LYS A 29 -14.06 33.94 9.34
N ALA A 30 -15.00 32.99 9.28
CA ALA A 30 -16.46 33.01 9.02
C ALA A 30 -17.18 34.22 8.35
N ASP A 31 -18.07 33.91 7.39
CA ASP A 31 -19.51 34.25 7.43
C ASP A 31 -20.34 33.44 6.38
N ASP A 32 -21.63 33.25 6.72
CA ASP A 32 -22.66 32.34 6.20
C ASP A 32 -23.11 32.48 4.73
N ALA A 33 -23.60 31.37 4.13
CA ALA A 33 -24.94 31.30 3.52
C ALA A 33 -25.29 29.87 3.06
N ALA A 34 -26.43 29.36 3.53
CA ALA A 34 -27.09 28.16 3.03
C ALA A 34 -27.77 28.44 1.67
N ASP A 35 -27.62 27.54 0.70
CA ASP A 35 -28.61 27.36 -0.36
C ASP A 35 -28.74 25.89 -0.78
N SER A 36 -29.94 25.37 -0.53
CA SER A 36 -30.74 24.38 -1.26
C SER A 36 -30.04 23.29 -2.07
N ALA A 37 -30.15 22.06 -1.55
CA ALA A 37 -29.92 20.81 -2.27
C ALA A 37 -30.84 20.68 -3.50
N SER A 38 -30.23 20.42 -4.65
CA SER A 38 -30.85 19.87 -5.86
C SER A 38 -30.40 18.41 -5.98
N PRO A 39 -31.25 17.47 -6.43
CA PRO A 39 -30.95 16.05 -6.35
C PRO A 39 -29.82 15.70 -7.32
N ALA A 40 -28.75 15.11 -6.79
CA ALA A 40 -27.70 14.51 -7.59
C ALA A 40 -28.29 13.36 -8.40
N THR A 41 -28.37 13.55 -9.72
CA THR A 41 -28.44 12.45 -10.67
C THR A 41 -27.17 11.63 -10.52
N THR A 42 -27.29 10.37 -10.14
CA THR A 42 -26.20 9.41 -10.12
C THR A 42 -25.77 9.10 -11.56
N GLU A 43 -24.99 10.00 -12.15
CA GLU A 43 -24.09 9.66 -13.25
C GLU A 43 -23.05 8.67 -12.70
N ALA A 44 -22.68 7.66 -13.49
CA ALA A 44 -21.53 6.84 -13.18
C ALA A 44 -20.31 7.77 -12.97
N PRO A 45 -19.38 7.46 -12.05
CA PRO A 45 -18.19 8.27 -11.87
C PRO A 45 -17.53 8.48 -13.23
N ALA A 46 -17.23 9.73 -13.60
CA ALA A 46 -16.70 10.09 -14.91
C ALA A 46 -15.36 9.40 -15.26
N PHE A 47 -14.78 8.67 -14.31
CA PHE A 47 -13.44 8.11 -14.33
C PHE A 47 -13.39 6.60 -14.03
N ASP A 48 -14.50 5.86 -14.16
CA ASP A 48 -14.56 4.41 -13.85
C ASP A 48 -13.40 3.61 -14.47
N ALA A 49 -13.09 3.84 -15.75
CA ALA A 49 -12.00 3.13 -16.43
C ALA A 49 -10.62 3.41 -15.80
N PHE A 50 -10.37 4.65 -15.40
CA PHE A 50 -9.14 5.04 -14.71
C PHE A 50 -9.07 4.41 -13.31
N CYS A 51 -10.15 4.50 -12.55
CA CYS A 51 -10.23 3.95 -11.20
C CYS A 51 -10.00 2.42 -11.20
N GLN A 52 -10.61 1.70 -12.14
CA GLN A 52 -10.39 0.26 -12.31
C GLN A 52 -8.96 -0.06 -12.77
N ALA A 53 -8.38 0.77 -13.63
CA ALA A 53 -6.98 0.59 -14.03
C ALA A 53 -6.02 0.77 -12.85
N VAL A 54 -6.28 1.72 -11.95
CA VAL A 54 -5.47 1.93 -10.74
C VAL A 54 -5.53 0.72 -9.82
N ILE A 55 -6.73 0.18 -9.53
CA ILE A 55 -6.88 -1.06 -8.74
C ILE A 55 -6.07 -2.20 -9.36
N ALA A 56 -6.19 -2.40 -10.68
CA ALA A 56 -5.49 -3.45 -11.38
C ALA A 56 -3.97 -3.27 -11.35
N ALA A 57 -3.47 -2.03 -11.48
CA ALA A 57 -2.05 -1.70 -11.40
C ALA A 57 -1.47 -1.93 -10.01
N ASP A 58 -2.17 -1.51 -8.96
CA ASP A 58 -1.76 -1.74 -7.58
C ASP A 58 -1.77 -3.24 -7.26
N ALA A 59 -2.80 -3.97 -7.65
CA ALA A 59 -2.86 -5.42 -7.48
C ALA A 59 -1.72 -6.14 -8.22
N ALA A 60 -1.43 -5.73 -9.47
CA ALA A 60 -0.33 -6.30 -10.26
C ALA A 60 1.04 -6.01 -9.61
N ALA A 61 1.28 -4.79 -9.14
CA ALA A 61 2.51 -4.45 -8.42
C ALA A 61 2.64 -5.23 -7.11
N ASN A 62 1.55 -5.38 -6.36
CA ASN A 62 1.51 -6.18 -5.14
C ASN A 62 1.80 -7.66 -5.39
N ALA A 63 1.40 -8.22 -6.52
CA ALA A 63 1.71 -9.60 -6.89
C ALA A 63 3.22 -9.85 -7.10
N LEU A 64 4.03 -8.80 -7.23
CA LEU A 64 5.50 -8.92 -7.22
C LEU A 64 6.09 -8.97 -5.80
N SER A 65 5.30 -8.68 -4.77
CA SER A 65 5.71 -8.69 -3.37
C SER A 65 5.64 -10.11 -2.82
N GLY A 66 6.60 -10.94 -3.22
CA GLY A 66 6.77 -12.31 -2.74
C GLY A 66 8.23 -12.63 -2.41
N PRO A 67 8.50 -13.80 -1.81
CA PRO A 67 9.87 -14.21 -1.45
C PRO A 67 10.72 -14.60 -2.66
N ASP A 68 10.10 -14.87 -3.81
CA ASP A 68 10.77 -15.25 -5.05
C ASP A 68 11.02 -14.04 -5.96
N ASP A 69 12.14 -14.04 -6.68
CA ASP A 69 12.42 -13.03 -7.71
C ASP A 69 11.28 -13.03 -8.76
N PRO A 70 10.73 -11.86 -9.13
CA PRO A 70 9.63 -11.78 -10.07
C PRO A 70 10.04 -12.31 -11.45
N THR A 71 9.15 -13.08 -12.08
CA THR A 71 9.39 -13.59 -13.44
C THR A 71 9.33 -12.46 -14.46
N PRO A 72 10.00 -12.58 -15.62
CA PRO A 72 9.87 -11.59 -16.70
C PRO A 72 8.42 -11.36 -17.15
N GLU A 73 7.60 -12.42 -17.13
CA GLU A 73 6.17 -12.36 -17.46
C GLU A 73 5.36 -11.56 -16.42
N ALA A 74 5.69 -11.71 -15.13
CA ALA A 74 5.08 -10.93 -14.07
C ALA A 74 5.45 -9.44 -14.21
N ILE A 75 6.72 -9.13 -14.52
CA ILE A 75 7.18 -7.76 -14.78
C ILE A 75 6.45 -7.14 -15.99
N GLU A 76 6.33 -7.88 -17.10
CA GLU A 76 5.55 -7.42 -18.27
C GLU A 76 4.08 -7.16 -17.91
N SER A 77 3.49 -8.01 -17.06
CA SER A 77 2.10 -7.83 -16.62
C SER A 77 1.90 -6.54 -15.83
N VAL A 78 2.84 -6.20 -14.93
CA VAL A 78 2.80 -4.92 -14.20
C VAL A 78 2.96 -3.73 -15.14
N LYS A 79 3.90 -3.79 -16.08
CA LYS A 79 4.09 -2.73 -17.07
C LYS A 79 2.83 -2.51 -17.91
N ALA A 80 2.18 -3.57 -18.36
CA ALA A 80 0.91 -3.48 -19.09
C ALA A 80 -0.20 -2.85 -18.24
N ALA A 81 -0.24 -3.13 -16.94
CA ALA A 81 -1.20 -2.49 -16.03
C ALA A 81 -0.90 -0.99 -15.86
N PHE A 82 0.38 -0.59 -15.74
CA PHE A 82 0.77 0.82 -15.70
C PHE A 82 0.42 1.56 -17.00
N GLU A 83 0.64 0.95 -18.16
CA GLU A 83 0.21 1.52 -19.45
C GLU A 83 -1.32 1.69 -19.53
N ALA A 84 -2.09 0.79 -18.91
CA ALA A 84 -3.54 0.92 -18.84
C ALA A 84 -3.97 2.13 -17.97
N VAL A 85 -3.27 2.38 -16.87
CA VAL A 85 -3.48 3.59 -16.04
C VAL A 85 -3.19 4.86 -16.84
N GLU A 86 -2.05 4.91 -17.53
CA GLU A 86 -1.68 6.06 -18.36
C GLU A 86 -2.68 6.31 -19.50
N SER A 87 -3.13 5.24 -20.17
CA SER A 87 -4.10 5.31 -21.27
C SER A 87 -5.48 5.80 -20.81
N ALA A 88 -5.88 5.46 -19.58
CA ALA A 88 -7.15 5.87 -18.99
C ALA A 88 -7.06 7.21 -18.23
N ALA A 89 -5.87 7.81 -18.12
CA ALA A 89 -5.63 8.98 -17.28
C ALA A 89 -6.51 10.18 -17.67
N PRO A 90 -7.20 10.81 -16.70
CA PRO A 90 -7.88 12.10 -16.92
C PRO A 90 -6.89 13.18 -17.37
N GLU A 91 -7.31 14.05 -18.29
CA GLU A 91 -6.45 15.13 -18.82
C GLU A 91 -5.86 16.02 -17.72
N GLU A 92 -6.58 16.20 -16.62
CA GLU A 92 -6.21 17.05 -15.47
C GLU A 92 -5.00 16.54 -14.70
N ILE A 93 -4.75 15.22 -14.70
CA ILE A 93 -3.64 14.57 -13.98
C ILE A 93 -2.73 13.75 -14.91
N ALA A 94 -2.89 13.87 -16.22
CA ALA A 94 -2.19 13.04 -17.20
C ALA A 94 -0.67 13.17 -17.10
N THR A 95 -0.15 14.35 -16.72
CA THR A 95 1.30 14.59 -16.57
C THR A 95 1.86 13.83 -15.37
N GLU A 96 1.13 13.86 -14.26
CA GLU A 96 1.49 13.20 -13.01
C GLU A 96 1.37 11.68 -13.19
N VAL A 97 0.30 11.19 -13.81
CA VAL A 97 0.15 9.77 -14.14
C VAL A 97 1.29 9.29 -15.03
N ALA A 98 1.62 10.00 -16.11
CA ALA A 98 2.73 9.63 -16.99
C ALA A 98 4.07 9.62 -16.24
N THR A 99 4.28 10.56 -15.32
CA THR A 99 5.48 10.62 -14.47
C THR A 99 5.54 9.41 -13.53
N MET A 100 4.43 9.08 -12.87
CA MET A 100 4.31 7.94 -11.96
C MET A 100 4.54 6.61 -12.71
N VAL A 101 3.91 6.42 -13.87
CA VAL A 101 4.04 5.22 -14.70
C VAL A 101 5.46 5.05 -15.22
N LYS A 102 6.07 6.13 -15.72
CA LYS A 102 7.47 6.11 -16.18
C LYS A 102 8.42 5.72 -15.05
N THR A 103 8.38 6.45 -13.94
CA THR A 103 9.32 6.24 -12.81
C THR A 103 9.06 4.91 -12.08
N GLY A 104 7.81 4.46 -12.01
CA GLY A 104 7.46 3.11 -11.55
C GLY A 104 7.99 2.01 -12.47
N SER A 105 7.92 2.20 -13.79
CA SER A 105 8.47 1.25 -14.76
C SER A 105 10.01 1.18 -14.72
N GLU A 106 10.69 2.33 -14.60
CA GLU A 106 12.14 2.40 -14.41
C GLU A 106 12.56 1.68 -13.11
N ARG A 107 11.75 1.77 -12.05
CA ARG A 107 11.99 1.07 -10.80
C ARG A 107 11.96 -0.46 -10.96
N LEU A 108 11.03 -1.00 -11.76
CA LEU A 108 10.97 -2.45 -12.00
C LEU A 108 12.24 -2.99 -12.67
N GLU A 109 13.02 -2.13 -13.33
CA GLU A 109 14.27 -2.46 -13.99
C GLU A 109 15.51 -2.12 -13.13
N SER A 110 15.31 -1.45 -12.01
CA SER A 110 16.36 -0.94 -11.13
C SER A 110 16.95 -2.04 -10.24
N GLU A 111 18.28 -2.10 -10.16
CA GLU A 111 18.97 -2.97 -9.20
C GLU A 111 18.81 -2.51 -7.74
N THR A 112 18.62 -1.21 -7.52
CA THR A 112 18.44 -0.63 -6.17
C THR A 112 16.99 -0.66 -5.74
N GLY A 113 16.06 -0.70 -6.71
CA GLY A 113 14.66 -0.46 -6.43
C GLY A 113 14.52 0.84 -5.66
N GLU A 114 14.95 1.96 -6.21
CA GLU A 114 14.53 3.29 -5.76
C GLU A 114 13.64 3.88 -6.84
N PRO A 115 12.50 4.50 -6.49
CA PRO A 115 11.65 5.12 -7.49
C PRO A 115 12.38 6.34 -8.07
N GLY A 116 12.13 6.64 -9.34
CA GLY A 116 12.73 7.79 -10.02
C GLY A 116 12.32 9.13 -9.37
N GLU A 117 13.11 10.18 -9.65
CA GLU A 117 12.81 11.54 -9.21
C GLU A 117 11.38 11.95 -9.63
N GLY A 118 10.64 12.56 -8.71
CA GLY A 118 9.27 13.02 -8.94
C GLY A 118 8.18 11.96 -8.71
N PHE A 119 8.52 10.69 -8.49
CA PHE A 119 7.52 9.63 -8.25
C PHE A 119 6.58 9.97 -7.09
N ALA A 120 7.10 10.41 -5.94
CA ALA A 120 6.25 10.66 -4.77
C ALA A 120 5.30 11.84 -4.94
N GLU A 121 5.73 12.92 -5.62
CA GLU A 121 4.86 14.06 -5.92
C GLU A 121 3.77 13.66 -6.93
N ALA A 122 4.15 12.93 -7.98
CA ALA A 122 3.23 12.39 -8.96
C ALA A 122 2.20 11.44 -8.32
N ALA A 123 2.66 10.46 -7.54
CA ALA A 123 1.81 9.50 -6.84
C ALA A 123 0.85 10.21 -5.88
N LYS A 124 1.32 11.21 -5.12
CA LYS A 124 0.45 12.01 -4.25
C LYS A 124 -0.69 12.69 -5.01
N THR A 125 -0.40 13.31 -6.15
CA THR A 125 -1.43 13.95 -6.97
C THR A 125 -2.37 12.93 -7.59
N THR A 126 -1.83 11.82 -8.10
CA THR A 126 -2.63 10.74 -8.69
C THR A 126 -3.56 10.09 -7.68
N TYR A 127 -3.06 9.68 -6.50
CA TYR A 127 -3.90 9.07 -5.47
C TYR A 127 -4.83 10.07 -4.78
N GLY A 128 -4.46 11.36 -4.70
CA GLY A 128 -5.40 12.41 -4.28
C GLY A 128 -6.59 12.54 -5.23
N PHE A 129 -6.35 12.45 -6.54
CA PHE A 129 -7.44 12.39 -7.51
C PHE A 129 -8.28 11.11 -7.35
N VAL A 130 -7.65 9.96 -7.12
CA VAL A 130 -8.36 8.68 -6.86
C VAL A 130 -9.26 8.80 -5.64
N GLU A 131 -8.77 9.37 -4.54
CA GLU A 131 -9.54 9.62 -3.31
C GLU A 131 -10.80 10.45 -3.59
N ASP A 132 -10.64 11.54 -4.34
CA ASP A 132 -11.73 12.49 -4.61
C ASP A 132 -12.76 11.98 -5.64
N ASN A 133 -12.36 11.07 -6.55
CA ASN A 133 -13.13 10.79 -7.77
C ASN A 133 -13.55 9.33 -7.96
N CYS A 134 -12.91 8.37 -7.30
CA CYS A 134 -13.18 6.95 -7.53
C CYS A 134 -14.23 6.33 -6.61
N GLY A 135 -14.65 7.05 -5.57
CA GLY A 135 -15.67 6.57 -4.62
C GLY A 135 -15.22 5.35 -3.80
N PHE A 136 -13.92 5.15 -3.67
CA PHE A 136 -13.33 4.07 -2.88
C PHE A 136 -13.51 4.32 -1.38
N GLY A 137 -13.46 3.25 -0.58
CA GLY A 137 -13.24 3.38 0.86
C GLY A 137 -11.89 4.05 1.13
N THR A 138 -11.71 4.64 2.31
CA THR A 138 -10.42 5.20 2.72
C THR A 138 -9.97 4.64 4.05
N LEU A 139 -8.68 4.32 4.15
CA LEU A 139 -8.04 3.84 5.37
C LEU A 139 -6.73 4.59 5.58
N ALA A 140 -6.69 5.47 6.57
CA ALA A 140 -5.49 6.21 6.95
C ALA A 140 -4.88 5.60 8.22
N VAL A 141 -3.64 5.11 8.11
CA VAL A 141 -2.93 4.42 9.20
C VAL A 141 -1.60 5.10 9.45
N THR A 142 -1.28 5.31 10.73
CA THR A 142 0.07 5.69 11.14
C THR A 142 0.75 4.50 11.77
N ALA A 143 1.79 3.98 11.12
CA ALA A 143 2.71 3.04 11.73
C ALA A 143 3.66 3.77 12.68
N LYS A 144 3.81 3.20 13.87
CA LYS A 144 4.93 3.45 14.79
C LYS A 144 5.65 2.13 14.98
N ASP A 145 6.83 2.16 15.58
CA ASP A 145 7.56 0.93 15.88
C ASP A 145 6.66 -0.02 16.69
N TYR A 146 6.27 -1.10 16.02
CA TYR A 146 5.48 -2.22 16.53
C TYR A 146 3.98 -1.98 16.76
N SER A 147 3.39 -0.94 16.16
CA SER A 147 1.95 -0.68 16.28
C SER A 147 1.35 0.07 15.08
N TYR A 148 0.08 -0.21 14.78
CA TYR A 148 -0.74 0.59 13.87
C TYR A 148 -1.71 1.47 14.65
N ASP A 149 -1.69 2.78 14.40
CA ASP A 149 -2.73 3.71 14.85
C ASP A 149 -3.71 3.98 13.70
N GLY A 150 -5.02 3.96 14.00
CA GLY A 150 -6.08 4.30 13.04
C GLY A 150 -6.77 3.11 12.39
N MET A 151 -6.37 1.87 12.71
CA MET A 151 -7.01 0.65 12.21
C MET A 151 -8.42 0.46 12.80
N PRO A 152 -9.48 0.36 11.97
CA PRO A 152 -10.83 0.03 12.42
C PRO A 152 -10.97 -1.48 12.66
N ALA A 153 -12.03 -1.89 13.37
CA ALA A 153 -12.36 -3.32 13.51
C ALA A 153 -13.08 -3.86 12.25
N ASP A 154 -13.80 -3.00 11.53
CA ASP A 154 -14.67 -3.38 10.43
C ASP A 154 -14.57 -2.33 9.30
N MET A 155 -14.67 -2.78 8.04
CA MET A 155 -14.74 -1.94 6.83
C MET A 155 -15.75 -2.53 5.84
N ALA A 156 -16.25 -1.71 4.90
CA ALA A 156 -17.12 -2.19 3.83
C ALA A 156 -16.30 -2.91 2.74
N GLU A 157 -16.92 -3.87 2.06
CA GLU A 157 -16.35 -4.52 0.88
C GLU A 157 -16.09 -3.54 -0.29
N GLY A 158 -15.11 -3.91 -1.12
CA GLY A 158 -14.68 -3.19 -2.31
C GLY A 158 -13.32 -2.52 -2.16
N ALA A 159 -12.95 -1.75 -3.19
CA ALA A 159 -11.69 -1.05 -3.25
C ALA A 159 -11.58 0.02 -2.15
N SER A 160 -10.46 -0.02 -1.43
CA SER A 160 -10.09 1.00 -0.44
C SER A 160 -8.74 1.61 -0.80
N LEU A 161 -8.66 2.93 -0.78
CA LEU A 161 -7.39 3.66 -0.82
C LEU A 161 -6.76 3.64 0.59
N VAL A 162 -5.67 2.91 0.74
CA VAL A 162 -4.90 2.83 1.98
C VAL A 162 -3.79 3.86 1.95
N THR A 163 -3.70 4.69 2.98
CA THR A 163 -2.60 5.64 3.21
C THR A 163 -1.84 5.20 4.45
N LEU A 164 -0.62 4.69 4.27
CA LEU A 164 0.29 4.31 5.34
C LEU A 164 1.33 5.41 5.55
N LYS A 165 1.28 6.06 6.72
CA LYS A 165 2.33 6.96 7.19
C LYS A 165 3.23 6.24 8.18
N ASN A 166 4.53 6.22 7.95
CA ASN A 166 5.48 5.68 8.91
C ASN A 166 6.07 6.79 9.78
N ALA A 167 5.68 6.82 11.06
CA ALA A 167 6.21 7.72 12.09
C ALA A 167 7.23 7.02 13.02
N GLY A 168 7.59 5.77 12.73
CA GLY A 168 8.60 4.98 13.43
C GLY A 168 10.01 5.27 12.93
N THR A 169 10.96 4.48 13.44
CA THR A 169 12.38 4.52 13.03
C THR A 169 12.78 3.36 12.14
N GLU A 170 11.94 2.31 12.11
CA GLU A 170 12.12 1.12 11.28
C GLU A 170 11.19 1.15 10.05
N LEU A 171 11.53 0.38 9.02
CA LEU A 171 10.64 0.13 7.88
C LEU A 171 9.35 -0.53 8.40
N HIS A 172 8.20 -0.08 7.91
CA HIS A 172 6.92 -0.68 8.26
C HIS A 172 6.12 -1.00 7.02
N GLU A 173 5.40 -2.10 7.09
CA GLU A 173 4.46 -2.51 6.05
C GLU A 173 3.10 -2.82 6.64
N MET A 174 2.08 -2.88 5.80
CA MET A 174 0.77 -3.45 6.08
C MET A 174 0.51 -4.56 5.06
N VAL A 175 0.57 -5.81 5.49
CA VAL A 175 0.22 -6.97 4.67
C VAL A 175 -1.23 -7.36 4.96
N PHE A 176 -2.13 -7.11 4.02
CA PHE A 176 -3.54 -7.49 4.08
C PHE A 176 -3.69 -8.94 3.62
N VAL A 177 -4.11 -9.81 4.52
CA VAL A 177 -4.30 -11.24 4.24
C VAL A 177 -5.75 -11.61 4.57
N ARG A 178 -6.49 -12.02 3.53
CA ARG A 178 -7.84 -12.58 3.68
C ARG A 178 -7.72 -14.02 4.13
N VAL A 179 -8.45 -14.40 5.17
CA VAL A 179 -8.50 -15.78 5.64
C VAL A 179 -9.57 -16.53 4.86
N ASN A 180 -9.24 -17.74 4.35
CA ASN A 180 -10.19 -18.55 3.60
C ASN A 180 -11.42 -18.91 4.43
N ASP A 181 -12.58 -19.01 3.79
CA ASP A 181 -13.88 -19.13 4.47
C ASP A 181 -14.02 -20.39 5.34
N ASP A 182 -13.28 -21.46 5.03
CA ASP A 182 -13.29 -22.74 5.75
C ASP A 182 -12.27 -22.82 6.89
N VAL A 183 -11.41 -21.81 7.03
CA VAL A 183 -10.36 -21.75 8.05
C VAL A 183 -10.93 -21.19 9.34
N THR A 184 -10.74 -21.93 10.44
CA THR A 184 -11.33 -21.61 11.75
C THR A 184 -10.31 -21.18 12.79
N GLU A 185 -9.03 -21.39 12.48
CA GLU A 185 -7.89 -20.93 13.26
C GLU A 185 -7.99 -19.43 13.52
N SER A 186 -7.63 -19.03 14.74
CA SER A 186 -7.44 -17.64 15.13
C SER A 186 -6.19 -17.05 14.47
N THR A 187 -6.07 -15.73 14.50
CA THR A 187 -4.90 -15.02 13.94
C THR A 187 -3.60 -15.45 14.60
N ASP A 188 -3.59 -15.63 15.92
CA ASP A 188 -2.42 -16.16 16.65
C ASP A 188 -2.06 -17.59 16.21
N GLU A 189 -3.07 -18.44 15.97
CA GLU A 189 -2.84 -19.80 15.47
C GLU A 189 -2.27 -19.77 14.05
N LEU A 190 -2.81 -18.95 13.16
CA LEU A 190 -2.33 -18.78 11.78
C LEU A 190 -0.89 -18.26 11.74
N LEU A 191 -0.55 -17.24 12.54
CA LEU A 191 0.79 -16.67 12.61
C LEU A 191 1.82 -17.59 13.27
N ALA A 192 1.38 -18.62 14.01
CA ALA A 192 2.25 -19.63 14.59
C ALA A 192 2.52 -20.82 13.64
N LEU A 193 1.79 -20.93 12.52
CA LEU A 193 2.00 -21.99 11.55
C LEU A 193 3.31 -21.80 10.76
N PRO A 194 3.89 -22.89 10.22
CA PRO A 194 4.88 -22.78 9.17
C PRO A 194 4.32 -21.98 7.97
N GLU A 195 5.15 -21.14 7.36
CA GLU A 195 4.76 -20.23 6.28
C GLU A 195 3.98 -20.91 5.15
N GLU A 196 4.46 -22.04 4.64
CA GLU A 196 3.78 -22.79 3.56
C GLU A 196 2.38 -23.26 3.97
N GLU A 197 2.20 -23.64 5.24
CA GLU A 197 0.90 -24.06 5.77
C GLU A 197 -0.03 -22.85 5.97
N ALA A 198 0.49 -21.74 6.51
CA ALA A 198 -0.25 -20.49 6.66
C ALA A 198 -0.74 -19.96 5.30
N MET A 199 0.15 -19.90 4.31
CA MET A 199 -0.16 -19.41 2.96
C MET A 199 -1.16 -20.29 2.21
N SER A 200 -1.33 -21.56 2.59
CA SER A 200 -2.39 -22.42 2.03
C SER A 200 -3.79 -22.11 2.58
N LYS A 201 -3.89 -21.30 3.63
CA LYS A 201 -5.11 -20.96 4.38
C LYS A 201 -5.55 -19.50 4.20
N VAL A 202 -4.75 -18.70 3.51
CA VAL A 202 -5.00 -17.26 3.33
C VAL A 202 -4.73 -16.85 1.90
N GLU A 203 -5.26 -15.70 1.52
CA GLU A 203 -4.99 -15.02 0.27
C GLU A 203 -4.35 -13.65 0.57
N LEU A 204 -3.19 -13.38 -0.02
CA LEU A 204 -2.57 -12.06 0.04
C LEU A 204 -3.38 -11.09 -0.84
N LYS A 205 -3.95 -10.04 -0.24
CA LYS A 205 -4.75 -9.03 -0.95
C LYS A 205 -3.97 -7.76 -1.25
N GLY A 206 -2.93 -7.45 -0.48
CA GLY A 206 -2.06 -6.30 -0.77
C GLY A 206 -1.00 -6.08 0.31
N THR A 207 0.07 -5.38 -0.06
CA THR A 207 1.20 -5.00 0.78
C THR A 207 1.53 -3.53 0.54
N ILE A 208 1.37 -2.71 1.57
CA ILE A 208 1.81 -1.30 1.51
C ILE A 208 3.02 -1.13 2.41
N VAL A 209 4.12 -0.60 1.90
CA VAL A 209 5.37 -0.42 2.66
C VAL A 209 5.75 1.05 2.68
N ALA A 210 6.10 1.57 3.84
CA ALA A 210 6.55 2.94 4.02
C ALA A 210 7.88 3.00 4.79
N MET A 211 8.85 3.71 4.22
CA MET A 211 10.11 4.05 4.88
C MET A 211 9.91 4.97 6.08
N PRO A 212 10.82 4.99 7.08
CA PRO A 212 10.75 5.94 8.17
C PRO A 212 10.61 7.38 7.69
N GLY A 213 9.57 8.08 8.17
CA GLY A 213 9.25 9.45 7.80
C GLY A 213 8.38 9.59 6.53
N GLU A 214 8.19 8.51 5.78
CA GLU A 214 7.47 8.53 4.51
C GLU A 214 6.00 8.17 4.62
N THR A 215 5.26 8.52 3.57
CA THR A 215 3.86 8.16 3.38
C THR A 215 3.69 7.49 2.03
N THR A 216 3.05 6.32 2.05
CA THR A 216 2.79 5.53 0.85
C THR A 216 1.30 5.29 0.72
N GLN A 217 0.79 5.42 -0.50
CA GLN A 217 -0.61 5.17 -0.82
C GLN A 217 -0.69 4.02 -1.84
N SER A 218 -1.71 3.18 -1.69
CA SER A 218 -2.03 2.13 -2.64
C SER A 218 -3.48 1.69 -2.42
N THR A 219 -4.13 1.20 -3.46
CA THR A 219 -5.46 0.61 -3.39
C THR A 219 -5.37 -0.88 -3.04
N VAL A 220 -6.33 -1.34 -2.24
CA VAL A 220 -6.53 -2.76 -1.94
C VAL A 220 -7.99 -3.09 -2.20
N ASP A 221 -8.25 -4.15 -2.96
CA ASP A 221 -9.59 -4.66 -3.20
C ASP A 221 -9.96 -5.71 -2.15
N LEU A 222 -10.98 -5.41 -1.35
CA LEU A 222 -11.35 -6.15 -0.16
C LEU A 222 -12.69 -6.84 -0.36
N GLU A 223 -12.67 -8.16 -0.54
CA GLU A 223 -13.88 -8.98 -0.58
C GLU A 223 -14.40 -9.20 0.85
N ALA A 224 -15.71 -9.39 1.02
CA ALA A 224 -16.26 -9.74 2.32
C ALA A 224 -15.55 -10.94 2.97
N GLY A 225 -15.26 -10.84 4.26
CA GLY A 225 -14.56 -11.90 4.99
C GLY A 225 -13.72 -11.42 6.18
N ARG A 226 -12.99 -12.38 6.76
CA ARG A 226 -12.06 -12.13 7.87
C ARG A 226 -10.67 -11.86 7.32
N TYR A 227 -10.05 -10.81 7.82
CA TYR A 227 -8.71 -10.38 7.45
C TYR A 227 -7.83 -10.30 8.69
N LEU A 228 -6.54 -10.53 8.48
CA LEU A 228 -5.48 -10.07 9.38
C LEU A 228 -4.60 -9.09 8.62
N VAL A 229 -4.10 -8.08 9.32
CA VAL A 229 -3.14 -7.10 8.82
C VAL A 229 -1.91 -7.15 9.70
N ALA A 230 -0.77 -7.51 9.14
CA ALA A 230 0.45 -7.73 9.92
C ALA A 230 1.68 -7.12 9.25
N CYS A 231 2.69 -6.77 10.06
CA CYS A 231 4.01 -6.35 9.59
C CYS A 231 5.00 -7.50 9.83
N PHE A 232 5.60 -8.03 8.76
CA PHE A 232 6.57 -9.12 8.83
C PHE A 232 8.02 -8.63 8.78
N ILE A 233 8.24 -7.32 8.71
CA ILE A 233 9.55 -6.70 8.77
C ILE A 233 10.28 -7.09 10.06
N PRO A 234 11.56 -7.53 9.99
CA PRO A 234 12.33 -7.86 11.19
C PRO A 234 12.69 -6.62 12.00
N VAL A 235 12.66 -6.77 13.33
CA VAL A 235 13.15 -5.75 14.26
C VAL A 235 14.59 -5.35 13.90
N GLY A 236 14.81 -4.03 13.78
CA GLY A 236 16.08 -3.41 13.47
C GLY A 236 16.27 -3.04 11.99
N LEU A 237 15.27 -3.26 11.13
CA LEU A 237 15.35 -2.83 9.72
C LEU A 237 15.19 -1.31 9.61
N THR A 238 16.32 -0.61 9.63
CA THR A 238 16.41 0.85 9.57
C THR A 238 17.08 1.27 8.26
N PRO A 239 17.00 2.55 7.86
CA PRO A 239 17.72 3.06 6.70
C PRO A 239 19.23 2.80 6.80
N GLU A 240 19.81 2.89 8.00
CA GLU A 240 21.23 2.59 8.24
C GLU A 240 21.55 1.10 8.06
N SER A 241 20.71 0.19 8.57
CA SER A 241 20.95 -1.25 8.41
C SER A 241 20.84 -1.67 6.94
N MET A 242 19.85 -1.16 6.21
CA MET A 242 19.71 -1.41 4.77
C MET A 242 20.92 -0.90 3.98
N ALA A 243 21.39 0.32 4.26
CA ALA A 243 22.57 0.88 3.61
C ALA A 243 23.85 0.06 3.88
N SER A 244 23.92 -0.63 5.02
CA SER A 244 25.05 -1.51 5.35
C SER A 244 24.99 -2.87 4.63
N GLY A 245 23.84 -3.23 4.05
CA GLY A 245 23.57 -4.56 3.48
C GLY A 245 23.49 -5.68 4.51
N ALA A 246 23.45 -5.34 5.80
CA ALA A 246 23.25 -6.29 6.88
C ALA A 246 21.75 -6.45 7.16
N GLU A 247 21.25 -7.67 6.91
CA GLU A 247 19.91 -8.08 7.26
C GLU A 247 19.75 -8.11 8.79
N PRO A 248 18.73 -7.46 9.37
CA PRO A 248 18.46 -7.55 10.79
C PRO A 248 18.08 -8.99 11.17
N GLU A 249 18.62 -9.49 12.28
CA GLU A 249 18.30 -10.83 12.80
C GLU A 249 17.15 -10.81 13.83
N GLY A 250 16.51 -9.65 14.02
CA GLY A 250 15.40 -9.50 14.96
C GLY A 250 14.15 -10.30 14.54
N PRO A 251 13.26 -10.64 15.50
CA PRO A 251 11.99 -11.26 15.15
C PRO A 251 11.12 -10.29 14.34
N PRO A 252 10.12 -10.77 13.58
CA PRO A 252 9.22 -9.90 12.81
C PRO A 252 8.35 -9.04 13.72
N HIS A 253 7.98 -7.84 13.27
CA HIS A 253 7.23 -6.85 14.05
C HIS A 253 5.88 -7.35 14.58
N PHE A 254 5.19 -8.24 13.86
CA PHE A 254 3.94 -8.81 14.37
C PHE A 254 4.12 -9.51 15.73
N THR A 255 5.30 -10.09 16.00
CA THR A 255 5.61 -10.72 17.30
C THR A 255 5.77 -9.71 18.45
N GLN A 256 5.93 -8.42 18.10
CA GLN A 256 5.96 -7.31 19.04
C GLN A 256 4.58 -6.66 19.22
N GLY A 257 3.55 -7.16 18.51
CA GLY A 257 2.16 -6.66 18.58
C GLY A 257 1.68 -5.94 17.32
N MET A 258 2.48 -5.91 16.24
CA MET A 258 2.11 -5.23 14.98
C MET A 258 1.23 -6.10 14.08
N VAL A 259 0.07 -6.46 14.63
CA VAL A 259 -0.97 -7.29 14.01
C VAL A 259 -2.34 -6.69 14.35
N HIS A 260 -3.28 -6.77 13.41
CA HIS A 260 -4.64 -6.27 13.59
C HIS A 260 -5.64 -7.18 12.87
N ASP A 261 -6.71 -7.56 13.57
CA ASP A 261 -7.85 -8.28 12.97
C ASP A 261 -8.84 -7.29 12.35
N LEU A 262 -9.28 -7.57 11.13
CA LEU A 262 -10.21 -6.72 10.38
C LEU A 262 -11.33 -7.58 9.79
N THR A 263 -12.58 -7.11 9.92
CA THR A 263 -13.73 -7.70 9.22
C THR A 263 -14.11 -6.84 8.02
N ILE A 264 -14.38 -7.48 6.89
CA ILE A 264 -14.93 -6.82 5.71
C ILE A 264 -16.36 -7.31 5.51
N ASP A 265 -17.32 -6.37 5.52
CA ASP A 265 -18.77 -6.58 5.44
C ASP A 265 -19.38 -6.24 4.07
#